data_AF-A0AAD8EJX3-F1
#
_entry.id   AF-A0AAD8EJX3-F1
#
_cell.length_a   1.000
_cell.length_b   1.000
_cell.length_c   1.000
_cell.angle_alpha   90.00
_cell.angle_beta   90.00
_cell.angle_gamma   90.00
#
_symmetry.space_group_name_H-M   'P 1'
#
loop_
_entity.id
_entity.type
_entity.pdbx_description
1 polymer ?
#
loop_
_entity_poly.entity_id
_entity_poly.type
_entity_poly.pdbx_seq_one_letter_code
_entity_poly.pdbx_strand_id
1 'polypeptide(L)'
;MSWNGNTDCLSWRYPTQRSDAIDIPAIMQRPSKSPCEYYVLLLELIYDRSHFLFYLLNTFLDMLPVIQDNVNLPRNVIRSQHPTLGSLVSNFWKKIMMLQQALINQSIKETLDKRENTKICNQCLTATNDISSRGVQTEMQTLLQCESCYLSESLVKQMVAIIELFGNDIGIATAVSAERLQMKEELFKITQWSAMQRWTNAIQQDLANFITTFKDLNTKNKDFLKNSKTKDLEYQTEIKKHVAKIKRLEESEKHLKLKVINYEESQIIATEKTKGLEMKVALQIVNLDNLRKQVKQLETCKCIWETEKEKLTTDLSNMKHGMENLQCEINVEKLERNNLTEKLKSTENCKNVYETELMQVKNKLKQNEKLLKSQQESYQIQNEELIQLKTSQKDTTENLQSLIKKIEREKLTLQEMTTKQQTSISQLEKRIQAHEKEKILLLAYPDINGPVYQNVVQGNPFQDMQHHLLANKLRIQILQEQNNKLQRTLDRMNKLSKAKGDSNLL
;
A
#
# COMPACT_ATOMS: atom_id res chain seq x y z
N MET A 1 -53.81 -31.13 -5.49
CA MET A 1 -53.29 -31.21 -6.87
C MET A 1 -52.02 -30.37 -6.93
N SER A 2 -50.83 -31.00 -6.94
CA SER A 2 -49.57 -30.29 -7.24
C SER A 2 -49.49 -30.13 -8.75
N TRP A 3 -49.56 -28.89 -9.23
CA TRP A 3 -49.54 -28.61 -10.66
C TRP A 3 -48.09 -28.72 -11.18
N ASN A 4 -47.80 -29.81 -11.90
CA ASN A 4 -46.50 -30.09 -12.55
C ASN A 4 -46.56 -29.86 -14.07
N GLY A 5 -47.53 -29.08 -14.56
CA GLY A 5 -47.70 -28.84 -15.98
C GLY A 5 -46.58 -27.96 -16.52
N ASN A 6 -45.84 -28.45 -17.52
CA ASN A 6 -44.90 -27.64 -18.27
C ASN A 6 -45.68 -26.58 -19.06
N THR A 7 -45.67 -25.32 -18.63
CA THR A 7 -46.20 -24.22 -19.44
C THR A 7 -45.11 -23.65 -20.32
N ASP A 8 -45.33 -23.71 -21.63
CA ASP A 8 -44.49 -23.06 -22.63
C ASP A 8 -44.76 -21.55 -22.65
N CYS A 9 -44.29 -20.86 -21.62
CA CYS A 9 -44.22 -19.40 -21.59
C CYS A 9 -42.83 -18.98 -22.05
N LEU A 10 -42.75 -18.37 -23.23
CA LEU A 10 -41.51 -17.78 -23.72
C LEU A 10 -41.19 -16.51 -22.93
N SER A 11 -39.91 -16.24 -22.74
CA SER A 11 -39.43 -15.00 -22.15
C SER A 11 -39.65 -13.85 -23.12
N TRP A 12 -40.10 -12.72 -22.58
CA TRP A 12 -40.22 -11.48 -23.32
C TRP A 12 -38.84 -10.94 -23.73
N ARG A 13 -37.83 -11.05 -22.84
CA ARG A 13 -36.46 -10.60 -23.13
C ARG A 13 -35.69 -11.55 -24.04
N TYR A 14 -35.87 -12.85 -23.87
CA TYR A 14 -35.24 -13.90 -24.65
C TYR A 14 -36.31 -14.76 -25.32
N PRO A 15 -36.91 -14.30 -26.45
CA PRO A 15 -38.05 -14.97 -27.08
C PRO A 15 -37.80 -16.43 -27.50
N THR A 16 -36.53 -16.82 -27.62
CA THR A 16 -36.12 -18.19 -27.96
C THR A 16 -35.97 -19.11 -26.74
N GLN A 17 -36.07 -18.56 -25.52
CA GLN A 17 -35.94 -19.29 -24.26
C GLN A 17 -37.25 -19.27 -23.50
N ARG A 18 -37.49 -20.33 -22.74
CA ARG A 18 -38.62 -20.38 -21.83
C ARG A 18 -38.33 -19.55 -20.59
N SER A 19 -39.33 -18.82 -20.08
CA SER A 19 -39.19 -17.97 -18.91
C SER A 19 -38.72 -18.73 -17.68
N ASP A 20 -39.15 -19.98 -17.49
CA ASP A 20 -38.72 -20.84 -16.38
C ASP A 20 -37.25 -21.28 -16.48
N ALA A 21 -36.73 -21.45 -17.68
CA ALA A 21 -35.35 -21.87 -17.94
C ALA A 21 -34.30 -20.74 -17.77
N ILE A 22 -34.71 -19.50 -17.55
CA ILE A 22 -33.79 -18.36 -17.39
C ILE A 22 -33.13 -18.36 -16.01
N ASP A 23 -31.83 -18.60 -15.97
CA ASP A 23 -31.02 -18.44 -14.75
C ASP A 23 -30.76 -16.95 -14.46
N ILE A 24 -31.67 -16.33 -13.71
CA ILE A 24 -31.57 -14.92 -13.31
C ILE A 24 -30.30 -14.65 -12.51
N PRO A 25 -29.95 -15.44 -11.46
CA PRO A 25 -28.69 -15.27 -10.75
C PRO A 25 -27.46 -15.26 -11.67
N ALA A 26 -27.36 -16.19 -12.62
CA ALA A 26 -26.23 -16.24 -13.55
C ALA A 26 -26.18 -15.02 -14.49
N ILE A 27 -27.34 -14.49 -14.90
CA ILE A 27 -27.42 -13.28 -15.74
C ILE A 27 -27.00 -12.04 -14.94
N MET A 28 -27.43 -11.92 -13.69
CA MET A 28 -27.13 -10.79 -12.80
C MET A 28 -25.66 -10.73 -12.37
N GLN A 29 -24.94 -11.85 -12.38
CA GLN A 29 -23.50 -11.91 -12.08
C GLN A 29 -22.61 -11.38 -13.21
N ARG A 30 -23.15 -11.15 -14.41
CA ARG A 30 -22.37 -10.62 -15.53
C ARG A 30 -22.11 -9.12 -15.33
N PRO A 31 -20.86 -8.64 -15.50
CA PRO A 31 -20.55 -7.22 -15.33
C PRO A 31 -21.28 -6.38 -16.39
N SER A 32 -22.17 -5.48 -15.95
CA SER A 32 -22.83 -4.49 -16.81
C SER A 32 -21.87 -3.35 -17.17
N LYS A 33 -21.94 -2.82 -18.39
CA LYS A 33 -21.06 -1.70 -18.79
C LYS A 33 -21.46 -0.38 -18.15
N SER A 34 -22.73 -0.23 -17.74
CA SER A 34 -23.21 0.94 -17.00
C SER A 34 -24.29 0.57 -15.98
N PRO A 35 -24.49 1.40 -14.93
CA PRO A 35 -25.59 1.23 -13.98
C PRO A 35 -26.97 1.23 -14.66
N CYS A 36 -27.16 2.04 -15.70
CA CYS A 36 -28.42 2.09 -16.44
C CYS A 36 -28.73 0.77 -17.16
N GLU A 37 -27.73 0.15 -17.80
CA GLU A 37 -27.89 -1.17 -18.42
C GLU A 37 -28.27 -2.24 -17.40
N TYR A 38 -27.69 -2.19 -16.20
CA TYR A 38 -28.03 -3.10 -15.11
C TYR A 38 -29.48 -2.96 -14.66
N TYR A 39 -29.95 -1.73 -14.42
CA TYR A 39 -31.33 -1.50 -13.97
C TYR A 39 -32.36 -1.84 -15.05
N VAL A 40 -32.07 -1.55 -16.32
CA VAL A 40 -32.93 -1.95 -17.45
C VAL A 40 -33.02 -3.47 -17.51
N LEU A 41 -31.88 -4.17 -17.46
CA LEU A 41 -31.85 -5.64 -17.46
C LEU A 41 -32.66 -6.23 -16.29
N LEU A 42 -32.48 -5.69 -15.09
CA LEU A 42 -33.23 -6.14 -13.91
C LEU A 42 -34.74 -5.95 -14.09
N LEU A 43 -35.16 -4.80 -14.64
CA LEU A 43 -36.56 -4.50 -14.90
C LEU A 43 -37.17 -5.45 -15.95
N GLU A 44 -36.44 -5.76 -17.02
CA GLU A 44 -36.86 -6.74 -18.03
C GLU A 44 -37.00 -8.16 -17.43
N LEU A 45 -36.07 -8.58 -16.56
CA LEU A 45 -36.14 -9.88 -15.88
C LEU A 45 -37.29 -9.94 -14.87
N ILE A 46 -37.57 -8.86 -14.15
CA ILE A 46 -38.74 -8.75 -13.26
C ILE A 46 -40.03 -8.83 -14.08
N TYR A 47 -40.07 -8.19 -15.23
CA TYR A 47 -41.21 -8.25 -16.13
C TYR A 47 -41.46 -9.68 -16.61
N ASP A 48 -40.41 -10.41 -17.02
CA ASP A 48 -40.48 -11.83 -17.42
C ASP A 48 -41.04 -12.72 -16.31
N ARG A 49 -40.56 -12.55 -15.08
CA ARG A 49 -41.03 -13.36 -13.93
C ARG A 49 -42.46 -13.03 -13.53
N SER A 50 -42.82 -11.76 -13.58
CA SER A 50 -44.20 -11.32 -13.31
C SER A 50 -45.15 -11.87 -14.37
N HIS A 51 -44.75 -11.79 -15.65
CA HIS A 51 -45.52 -12.31 -16.78
C HIS A 51 -45.74 -13.82 -16.65
N PHE A 52 -44.67 -14.57 -16.40
CA PHE A 52 -44.74 -16.01 -16.15
C PHE A 52 -45.66 -16.35 -14.97
N LEU A 53 -45.49 -15.69 -13.83
CA LEU A 53 -46.33 -15.92 -12.65
C LEU A 53 -47.82 -15.69 -12.92
N PHE A 54 -48.18 -14.56 -13.55
CA PHE A 54 -49.58 -14.29 -13.86
C PHE A 54 -50.12 -15.22 -14.93
N TYR A 55 -49.30 -15.68 -15.87
CA TYR A 55 -49.68 -16.72 -16.81
C TYR A 55 -50.03 -18.01 -16.07
N LEU A 56 -49.16 -18.48 -15.17
CA LEU A 56 -49.40 -19.67 -14.34
C LEU A 56 -50.67 -19.57 -13.51
N LEU A 57 -50.87 -18.44 -12.83
CA LEU A 57 -52.05 -18.21 -12.01
C LEU A 57 -53.33 -18.22 -12.85
N ASN A 58 -53.30 -17.64 -14.05
CA ASN A 58 -54.44 -17.67 -14.96
C ASN A 58 -54.77 -19.09 -15.44
N THR A 59 -53.74 -19.86 -15.79
CA THR A 59 -53.90 -21.27 -16.21
C THR A 59 -54.43 -22.12 -15.07
N PHE A 60 -53.94 -21.90 -13.84
CA PHE A 60 -54.46 -22.56 -12.65
C PHE A 60 -55.94 -22.25 -12.43
N LEU A 61 -56.34 -20.99 -12.50
CA LEU A 61 -57.74 -20.59 -12.36
C LEU A 61 -58.63 -21.14 -13.48
N ASP A 62 -58.11 -21.29 -14.71
CA ASP A 62 -58.83 -21.92 -15.83
C ASP A 62 -59.11 -23.41 -15.60
N MET A 63 -58.42 -24.08 -14.65
CA MET A 63 -58.70 -25.48 -14.29
C MET A 63 -59.81 -25.62 -13.25
N LEU A 64 -60.25 -24.53 -12.61
CA LEU A 64 -61.32 -24.59 -11.62
C LEU A 64 -62.68 -24.68 -12.32
N PRO A 65 -63.53 -25.69 -12.03
CA PRO A 65 -64.82 -25.87 -12.71
C PRO A 65 -65.71 -24.62 -12.63
N VAL A 66 -65.75 -24.00 -11.45
CA VAL A 66 -66.48 -22.76 -11.17
C VAL A 66 -66.12 -21.61 -12.13
N ILE A 67 -64.86 -21.56 -12.57
CA ILE A 67 -64.38 -20.56 -13.52
C ILE A 67 -64.67 -21.01 -14.95
N GLN A 68 -64.50 -22.28 -15.29
CA GLN A 68 -64.80 -22.82 -16.62
C GLN A 68 -66.26 -22.57 -17.01
N ASP A 69 -67.19 -22.83 -16.10
CA ASP A 69 -68.63 -22.71 -16.39
C ASP A 69 -69.04 -21.27 -16.71
N ASN A 70 -68.43 -20.29 -16.02
CA ASN A 70 -68.76 -18.88 -16.15
C ASN A 70 -67.91 -18.13 -17.20
N VAL A 71 -66.74 -18.66 -17.56
CA VAL A 71 -65.79 -18.06 -18.51
C VAL A 71 -65.79 -18.82 -19.84
N ASN A 72 -66.88 -19.53 -20.17
CA ASN A 72 -67.09 -20.12 -21.49
C ASN A 72 -67.13 -19.03 -22.57
N LEU A 73 -65.94 -18.56 -22.97
CA LEU A 73 -65.75 -17.74 -24.14
C LEU A 73 -66.30 -18.54 -25.34
N PRO A 74 -67.00 -17.89 -26.27
CA PRO A 74 -67.41 -18.53 -27.51
C PRO A 74 -66.20 -19.24 -28.13
N ARG A 75 -66.38 -20.48 -28.61
CA ARG A 75 -65.31 -21.31 -29.22
C ARG A 75 -64.53 -20.58 -30.34
N ASN A 76 -65.07 -19.47 -30.84
CA ASN A 76 -64.49 -18.66 -31.91
C ASN A 76 -63.53 -17.57 -31.41
N VAL A 77 -63.35 -17.39 -30.10
CA VAL A 77 -62.40 -16.39 -29.55
C VAL A 77 -61.01 -17.01 -29.45
N ILE A 78 -60.16 -16.72 -30.43
CA ILE A 78 -58.74 -17.09 -30.41
C ILE A 78 -58.06 -16.25 -29.32
N ARG A 79 -57.58 -16.88 -28.25
CA ARG A 79 -56.73 -16.21 -27.26
C ARG A 79 -55.40 -15.85 -27.92
N SER A 80 -54.89 -14.65 -27.66
CA SER A 80 -53.54 -14.28 -28.08
C SER A 80 -52.55 -15.31 -27.51
N GLN A 81 -51.67 -15.84 -28.36
CA GLN A 81 -50.59 -16.73 -27.94
C GLN A 81 -49.59 -16.02 -27.01
N HIS A 82 -49.55 -14.69 -27.08
CA HIS A 82 -48.67 -13.83 -26.28
C HIS A 82 -49.49 -12.72 -25.62
N PRO A 83 -50.22 -13.01 -24.53
CA PRO A 83 -50.95 -11.97 -23.81
C PRO A 83 -49.95 -10.99 -23.18
N THR A 84 -50.28 -9.71 -23.13
CA THR A 84 -49.44 -8.72 -22.40
C THR A 84 -49.57 -8.93 -20.90
N LEU A 85 -48.58 -8.48 -20.10
CA LEU A 85 -48.66 -8.56 -18.64
C LEU A 85 -49.94 -7.89 -18.10
N GLY A 86 -50.30 -6.72 -18.63
CA GLY A 86 -51.54 -6.03 -18.25
C GLY A 86 -52.81 -6.85 -18.54
N SER A 87 -52.85 -7.57 -19.67
CA SER A 87 -53.96 -8.48 -19.99
C SER A 87 -54.02 -9.66 -19.02
N LEU A 88 -52.87 -10.26 -18.69
CA LEU A 88 -52.78 -11.35 -17.72
C LEU A 88 -53.25 -10.92 -16.33
N VAL A 89 -52.81 -9.75 -15.85
CA VAL A 89 -53.22 -9.20 -14.54
C VAL A 89 -54.73 -8.90 -14.52
N SER A 90 -55.25 -8.27 -15.57
CA SER A 90 -56.69 -7.98 -15.69
C SER A 90 -57.53 -9.26 -15.70
N ASN A 91 -57.11 -10.27 -16.46
CA ASN A 91 -57.80 -11.56 -16.52
C ASN A 91 -57.72 -12.32 -15.19
N PHE A 92 -56.57 -12.29 -14.53
CA PHE A 92 -56.41 -12.87 -13.19
C PHE A 92 -57.39 -12.24 -12.21
N TRP A 93 -57.45 -10.90 -12.16
CA TRP A 93 -58.34 -10.18 -11.25
C TRP A 93 -59.82 -10.51 -11.51
N LYS A 94 -60.24 -10.53 -12.78
CA LYS A 94 -61.62 -10.91 -13.16
C LYS A 94 -61.95 -12.32 -12.68
N LYS A 95 -61.07 -13.30 -12.91
CA LYS A 95 -61.28 -14.69 -12.49
C LYS A 95 -61.34 -14.82 -10.96
N ILE A 96 -60.49 -14.09 -10.22
CA ILE A 96 -60.54 -14.08 -8.75
C ILE A 96 -61.87 -13.50 -8.24
N MET A 97 -62.35 -12.40 -8.82
CA MET A 97 -63.65 -11.83 -8.46
C MET A 97 -64.81 -12.81 -8.73
N MET A 98 -64.74 -13.55 -9.85
CA MET A 98 -65.72 -14.59 -10.16
C MET A 98 -65.67 -15.75 -9.18
N LEU A 99 -64.46 -16.21 -8.81
CA LEU A 99 -64.28 -17.24 -7.80
C LEU A 99 -64.87 -16.80 -6.46
N GLN A 100 -64.57 -15.57 -6.04
CA GLN A 100 -65.11 -14.99 -4.80
C GLN A 100 -66.64 -14.94 -4.82
N GLN A 101 -67.23 -14.45 -5.92
CA GLN A 101 -68.69 -14.39 -6.04
C GLN A 101 -69.32 -15.78 -6.00
N ALA A 102 -68.71 -16.77 -6.65
CA ALA A 102 -69.21 -18.14 -6.63
C ALA A 102 -69.12 -18.78 -5.24
N LEU A 103 -68.04 -18.55 -4.50
CA LEU A 103 -67.92 -19.00 -3.10
C LEU A 103 -68.98 -18.34 -2.20
N ILE A 104 -69.25 -17.05 -2.39
CA ILE A 104 -70.33 -16.36 -1.68
C ILE A 104 -71.69 -17.00 -2.02
N ASN A 105 -71.97 -17.20 -3.30
CA ASN A 105 -73.23 -17.82 -3.74
C ASN A 105 -73.39 -19.25 -3.20
N GLN A 106 -72.30 -20.02 -3.15
CA GLN A 106 -72.29 -21.36 -2.56
C GLN A 106 -72.61 -21.31 -1.05
N SER A 107 -72.02 -20.37 -0.31
CA SER A 107 -72.31 -20.20 1.12
C SER A 107 -73.78 -19.80 1.39
N ILE A 108 -74.36 -18.97 0.51
CA ILE A 108 -75.77 -18.60 0.56
C ILE A 108 -76.64 -19.83 0.26
N LYS A 109 -76.29 -20.62 -0.76
CA LYS A 109 -77.02 -21.84 -1.10
C LYS A 109 -76.96 -22.87 0.03
N GLU A 110 -75.80 -23.11 0.63
CA GLU A 110 -75.65 -24.02 1.76
C GLU A 110 -76.44 -23.56 3.00
N THR A 111 -76.61 -22.25 3.20
CA THR A 111 -77.48 -21.73 4.28
C THR A 111 -78.97 -21.83 3.96
N LEU A 112 -79.36 -21.77 2.69
CA LEU A 112 -80.74 -22.00 2.24
C LEU A 112 -81.11 -23.50 2.26
N ASP A 113 -80.25 -24.38 1.76
CA ASP A 113 -80.46 -25.83 1.74
C ASP A 113 -80.51 -26.40 3.19
N LYS A 114 -79.74 -25.80 4.13
CA LYS A 114 -79.87 -26.10 5.56
C LYS A 114 -81.21 -25.67 6.14
N ARG A 115 -81.83 -24.60 5.62
CA ARG A 115 -83.16 -24.12 6.05
C ARG A 115 -84.30 -24.96 5.47
N GLU A 116 -84.18 -25.41 4.22
CA GLU A 116 -85.16 -26.30 3.59
C GLU A 116 -85.15 -27.71 4.23
N ASN A 117 -83.98 -28.24 4.60
CA ASN A 117 -83.90 -29.52 5.31
C ASN A 117 -84.40 -29.47 6.77
N THR A 118 -84.57 -28.28 7.37
CA THR A 118 -85.28 -28.11 8.66
C THR A 118 -86.79 -27.88 8.54
N LYS A 119 -87.35 -27.85 7.32
CA LYS A 119 -88.81 -27.79 7.11
C LYS A 119 -89.30 -29.03 6.35
N ILE A 120 -89.37 -30.13 7.09
CA ILE A 120 -90.34 -31.19 6.80
C ILE A 120 -91.74 -30.57 6.85
N CYS A 121 -92.42 -30.44 5.71
CA CYS A 121 -93.83 -30.82 5.53
C CYS A 121 -94.22 -30.81 4.04
N ASN A 122 -93.76 -31.81 3.29
CA ASN A 122 -94.28 -32.13 1.95
C ASN A 122 -95.61 -32.89 2.04
N GLN A 123 -96.65 -32.29 2.64
CA GLN A 123 -97.98 -32.91 2.74
C GLN A 123 -99.13 -32.09 2.13
N CYS A 124 -98.86 -30.95 1.48
CA CYS A 124 -99.93 -30.08 0.94
C CYS A 124 -99.98 -29.89 -0.58
N LEU A 125 -99.19 -30.61 -1.40
CA LEU A 125 -99.10 -30.35 -2.85
C LEU A 125 -99.62 -31.47 -3.78
N THR A 126 -100.30 -32.49 -3.27
CA THR A 126 -100.82 -33.61 -4.11
C THR A 126 -102.34 -33.66 -4.26
N ALA A 127 -103.08 -32.58 -3.95
CA ALA A 127 -104.55 -32.61 -3.89
C ALA A 127 -105.28 -31.69 -4.91
N THR A 128 -104.73 -31.45 -6.10
CA THR A 128 -105.38 -30.52 -7.08
C THR A 128 -105.59 -31.07 -8.49
N ASN A 129 -105.58 -32.39 -8.71
CA ASN A 129 -105.75 -32.94 -10.07
C ASN A 129 -107.14 -33.49 -10.43
N ASP A 130 -108.16 -33.39 -9.57
CA ASP A 130 -109.52 -33.81 -9.91
C ASP A 130 -110.49 -32.62 -9.99
N ILE A 131 -110.49 -31.92 -11.12
CA ILE A 131 -111.57 -30.98 -11.48
C ILE A 131 -111.96 -31.22 -12.94
N SER A 132 -112.83 -32.21 -13.18
CA SER A 132 -113.59 -32.31 -14.42
C SER A 132 -114.98 -32.88 -14.17
N SER A 133 -115.86 -32.10 -13.55
CA SER A 133 -117.31 -32.28 -13.74
C SER A 133 -118.04 -30.96 -13.51
N ARG A 134 -118.23 -30.20 -14.60
CA ARG A 134 -119.16 -29.06 -14.65
C ARG A 134 -120.59 -29.61 -14.65
N GLY A 135 -121.36 -29.29 -13.61
CA GLY A 135 -122.79 -29.61 -13.52
C GLY A 135 -123.57 -28.40 -13.03
N VAL A 136 -124.61 -28.03 -13.77
CA VAL A 136 -125.55 -26.95 -13.48
C VAL A 136 -126.46 -27.37 -12.32
N GLN A 137 -126.60 -26.49 -11.32
CA GLN A 137 -127.39 -26.74 -10.11
C GLN A 137 -128.86 -27.03 -10.43
N THR A 138 -129.32 -28.22 -10.04
CA THR A 138 -130.74 -28.57 -9.87
C THR A 138 -131.07 -28.69 -8.38
N GLU A 139 -132.37 -28.64 -8.04
CA GLU A 139 -132.94 -28.53 -6.69
C GLU A 139 -132.48 -29.60 -5.67
N MET A 140 -131.90 -30.72 -6.14
CA MET A 140 -131.28 -31.76 -5.31
C MET A 140 -129.77 -31.56 -5.00
N GLN A 141 -129.13 -30.53 -5.54
CA GLN A 141 -127.70 -30.21 -5.33
C GLN A 141 -127.46 -29.09 -4.30
N THR A 142 -128.42 -28.82 -3.43
CA THR A 142 -128.30 -27.83 -2.33
C THR A 142 -127.24 -28.20 -1.28
N LEU A 143 -126.63 -29.39 -1.36
CA LEU A 143 -125.53 -29.85 -0.50
C LEU A 143 -124.15 -29.83 -1.19
N LEU A 144 -124.06 -29.51 -2.49
CA LEU A 144 -122.78 -29.34 -3.17
C LEU A 144 -122.36 -27.87 -3.10
N GLN A 145 -121.13 -27.62 -2.64
CA GLN A 145 -120.58 -26.26 -2.61
C GLN A 145 -120.58 -25.67 -4.02
N CYS A 146 -121.10 -24.45 -4.15
CA CYS A 146 -121.01 -23.72 -5.41
C CYS A 146 -119.53 -23.39 -5.72
N GLU A 147 -119.13 -23.34 -6.99
CA GLU A 147 -117.74 -23.06 -7.39
C GLU A 147 -117.23 -21.75 -6.77
N SER A 148 -118.05 -20.70 -6.77
CA SER A 148 -117.71 -19.42 -6.13
C SER A 148 -117.52 -19.55 -4.62
N CYS A 149 -118.29 -20.41 -3.96
CA CYS A 149 -118.24 -20.67 -2.52
C CYS A 149 -116.93 -21.40 -2.17
N TYR A 150 -116.59 -22.43 -2.95
CA TYR A 150 -115.35 -23.19 -2.81
C TYR A 150 -114.12 -22.30 -3.04
N LEU A 151 -114.11 -21.51 -4.13
CA LEU A 151 -113.01 -20.59 -4.42
C LEU A 151 -112.83 -19.54 -3.32
N SER A 152 -113.93 -18.97 -2.82
CA SER A 152 -113.89 -18.00 -1.74
C SER A 152 -113.35 -18.63 -0.44
N GLU A 153 -113.80 -19.84 -0.10
CA GLU A 153 -113.31 -20.58 1.07
C GLU A 153 -111.81 -20.89 0.95
N SER A 154 -111.38 -21.41 -0.19
CA SER A 154 -109.97 -21.71 -0.46
C SER A 154 -109.09 -20.46 -0.37
N LEU A 155 -109.53 -19.35 -0.97
CA LEU A 155 -108.80 -18.09 -0.93
C LEU A 155 -108.65 -17.56 0.49
N VAL A 156 -109.73 -17.58 1.29
CA VAL A 156 -109.67 -17.13 2.68
C VAL A 156 -108.75 -18.02 3.51
N LYS A 157 -108.81 -19.35 3.34
CA LYS A 157 -107.87 -20.27 4.02
C LYS A 157 -106.41 -19.98 3.68
N GLN A 158 -106.11 -19.69 2.41
CA GLN A 158 -104.77 -19.29 1.97
C GLN A 158 -104.34 -17.96 2.60
N MET A 159 -105.22 -16.95 2.60
CA MET A 159 -104.94 -15.65 3.24
C MET A 159 -104.68 -15.80 4.74
N VAL A 160 -105.49 -16.61 5.43
CA VAL A 160 -105.33 -16.93 6.86
C VAL A 160 -103.95 -17.55 7.11
N ALA A 161 -103.52 -18.54 6.30
CA ALA A 161 -102.21 -19.16 6.44
C ALA A 161 -101.05 -18.18 6.18
N ILE A 162 -101.17 -17.33 5.14
CA ILE A 162 -100.15 -16.32 4.82
C ILE A 162 -100.01 -15.29 5.94
N ILE A 163 -101.13 -14.81 6.49
CA ILE A 163 -101.12 -13.81 7.57
C ILE A 163 -100.50 -14.37 8.84
N GLU A 164 -100.80 -15.62 9.21
CA GLU A 164 -100.17 -16.26 10.37
C GLU A 164 -98.66 -16.45 10.18
N LEU A 165 -98.24 -16.92 9.00
CA LEU A 165 -96.81 -17.05 8.70
C LEU A 165 -96.10 -15.68 8.80
N PHE A 166 -96.70 -14.65 8.21
CA PHE A 166 -96.16 -13.30 8.22
C PHE A 166 -96.13 -12.69 9.63
N GLY A 167 -97.20 -12.89 10.41
CA GLY A 167 -97.25 -12.45 11.81
C GLY A 167 -96.18 -13.15 12.66
N ASN A 168 -95.99 -14.46 12.48
CA ASN A 168 -94.93 -15.20 13.17
C ASN A 168 -93.53 -14.71 12.80
N ASP A 169 -93.28 -14.44 11.52
CA ASP A 169 -91.98 -13.94 11.03
C ASP A 169 -91.64 -12.56 11.61
N ILE A 170 -92.66 -11.72 11.87
CA ILE A 170 -92.49 -10.38 12.46
C ILE A 170 -92.61 -10.41 14.00
N GLY A 171 -93.05 -11.54 14.59
CA GLY A 171 -93.30 -11.67 16.02
C GLY A 171 -94.55 -10.94 16.51
N ILE A 172 -95.55 -10.74 15.65
CA ILE A 172 -96.83 -10.11 15.97
C ILE A 172 -97.90 -11.20 16.09
N ALA A 173 -98.59 -11.24 17.23
CA ALA A 173 -99.74 -12.10 17.40
C ALA A 173 -100.88 -11.67 16.45
N THR A 174 -101.40 -12.61 15.67
CA THR A 174 -102.44 -12.35 14.67
C THR A 174 -103.84 -12.64 15.22
N ALA A 175 -104.79 -11.76 14.94
CA ALA A 175 -106.21 -11.95 15.21
C ALA A 175 -106.74 -13.21 14.52
N VAL A 176 -106.24 -13.52 13.33
CA VAL A 176 -106.57 -14.74 12.59
C VAL A 176 -106.21 -16.01 13.38
N SER A 177 -105.05 -16.03 14.04
CA SER A 177 -104.62 -17.18 14.86
C SER A 177 -105.53 -17.36 16.08
N ALA A 178 -105.90 -16.27 16.73
CA ALA A 178 -106.83 -16.28 17.87
C ALA A 178 -108.24 -16.76 17.46
N GLU A 179 -108.78 -16.22 16.36
CA GLU A 179 -110.08 -16.62 15.82
C GLU A 179 -110.10 -18.08 15.37
N ARG A 180 -108.99 -18.58 14.80
CA ARG A 180 -108.87 -20.00 14.48
C ARG A 180 -108.93 -20.88 15.72
N LEU A 181 -108.30 -20.49 16.82
CA LEU A 181 -108.38 -21.23 18.09
C LEU A 181 -109.80 -21.22 18.65
N GLN A 182 -110.46 -20.06 18.66
CA GLN A 182 -111.84 -19.95 19.15
C GLN A 182 -112.82 -20.78 18.30
N MET A 183 -112.70 -20.74 16.97
CA MET A 183 -113.58 -21.52 16.09
C MET A 183 -113.40 -23.02 16.23
N LYS A 184 -112.24 -23.52 16.69
CA LYS A 184 -112.07 -24.95 17.02
C LYS A 184 -113.00 -25.38 18.16
N GLU A 185 -113.32 -24.50 19.09
CA GLU A 185 -114.22 -24.77 20.21
C GLU A 185 -115.71 -24.69 19.79
N GLU A 186 -115.99 -24.00 18.68
CA GLU A 186 -117.34 -23.74 18.17
C GLU A 186 -117.71 -24.55 16.91
N LEU A 187 -116.90 -25.55 16.53
CA LEU A 187 -117.02 -26.29 15.25
C LEU A 187 -118.44 -26.77 14.91
N PHE A 188 -119.23 -27.16 15.91
CA PHE A 188 -120.61 -27.67 15.71
C PHE A 188 -121.70 -26.60 15.76
N LYS A 189 -121.35 -25.36 16.11
CA LYS A 189 -122.30 -24.25 16.31
C LYS A 189 -122.19 -23.17 15.23
N ILE A 190 -121.07 -23.10 14.53
CA ILE A 190 -120.78 -22.05 13.57
C ILE A 190 -121.16 -22.49 12.15
N THR A 191 -121.87 -21.63 11.43
CA THR A 191 -122.11 -21.83 9.99
C THR A 191 -120.86 -21.48 9.18
N GLN A 192 -120.70 -22.07 7.98
CA GLN A 192 -119.58 -21.73 7.09
C GLN A 192 -119.51 -20.24 6.79
N TRP A 193 -120.66 -19.58 6.59
CA TRP A 193 -120.73 -18.15 6.36
C TRP A 193 -120.23 -17.33 7.57
N SER A 194 -120.66 -17.70 8.78
CA SER A 194 -120.19 -17.07 10.01
C SER A 194 -118.68 -17.24 10.21
N ALA A 195 -118.13 -18.42 9.89
CA ALA A 195 -116.68 -18.66 9.96
C ALA A 195 -115.90 -17.81 8.94
N MET A 196 -116.38 -17.73 7.70
CA MET A 196 -115.77 -16.88 6.67
C MET A 196 -115.81 -15.40 7.03
N GLN A 197 -116.92 -14.92 7.59
CA GLN A 197 -117.05 -13.53 8.03
C GLN A 197 -116.07 -13.22 9.17
N ARG A 198 -115.94 -14.11 10.16
CA ARG A 198 -114.98 -13.96 11.26
C ARG A 198 -113.54 -13.93 10.76
N TRP A 199 -113.16 -14.87 9.90
CA TRP A 199 -111.83 -14.85 9.28
C TRP A 199 -111.58 -13.59 8.46
N THR A 200 -112.56 -13.12 7.69
CA THR A 200 -112.41 -11.89 6.89
C THR A 200 -112.20 -10.66 7.77
N ASN A 201 -112.95 -10.55 8.86
CA ASN A 201 -112.77 -9.47 9.85
C ASN A 201 -111.40 -9.55 10.53
N ALA A 202 -110.96 -10.75 10.91
CA ALA A 202 -109.65 -10.99 11.52
C ALA A 202 -108.50 -10.65 10.56
N ILE A 203 -108.61 -11.07 9.30
CA ILE A 203 -107.68 -10.71 8.22
C ILE A 203 -107.58 -9.18 8.12
N GLN A 204 -108.71 -8.48 8.08
CA GLN A 204 -108.73 -7.02 7.98
C GLN A 204 -108.07 -6.35 9.19
N GLN A 205 -108.31 -6.86 10.40
CA GLN A 205 -107.67 -6.37 11.61
C GLN A 205 -106.15 -6.59 11.59
N ASP A 206 -105.68 -7.77 11.17
CA ASP A 206 -104.26 -8.06 11.07
C ASP A 206 -103.55 -7.19 10.04
N LEU A 207 -104.17 -6.98 8.87
CA LEU A 207 -103.64 -6.06 7.87
C LEU A 207 -103.53 -4.62 8.41
N ALA A 208 -104.51 -4.16 9.18
CA ALA A 208 -104.44 -2.85 9.84
C ALA A 208 -103.29 -2.79 10.86
N ASN A 209 -103.11 -3.82 11.68
CA ASN A 209 -102.03 -3.95 12.66
C ASN A 209 -100.65 -4.01 12.00
N PHE A 210 -100.53 -4.69 10.86
CA PHE A 210 -99.28 -4.71 10.09
C PHE A 210 -98.97 -3.33 9.53
N ILE A 211 -99.95 -2.62 8.97
CA ILE A 211 -99.75 -1.26 8.44
C ILE A 211 -99.27 -0.30 9.53
N THR A 212 -99.85 -0.33 10.73
CA THR A 212 -99.39 0.51 11.84
C THR A 212 -97.98 0.15 12.27
N THR A 213 -97.68 -1.13 12.42
CA THR A 213 -96.33 -1.60 12.79
C THR A 213 -95.28 -1.22 11.76
N PHE A 214 -95.59 -1.32 10.46
CA PHE A 214 -94.68 -0.88 9.39
C PHE A 214 -94.45 0.63 9.39
N LYS A 215 -95.47 1.44 9.70
CA LYS A 215 -95.30 2.89 9.86
C LYS A 215 -94.35 3.21 11.02
N ASP A 216 -94.49 2.53 12.14
CA ASP A 216 -93.63 2.72 13.32
C ASP A 216 -92.19 2.25 13.09
N LEU A 217 -92.00 1.13 12.38
CA LEU A 217 -90.67 0.69 11.97
C LEU A 217 -90.01 1.70 11.02
N ASN A 218 -90.79 2.27 10.10
CA ASN A 218 -90.27 3.26 9.15
C ASN A 218 -89.90 4.59 9.84
N THR A 219 -90.67 5.05 10.84
CA THR A 219 -90.30 6.23 11.63
C THR A 219 -89.05 5.97 12.45
N LYS A 220 -88.96 4.84 13.15
CA LYS A 220 -87.74 4.43 13.89
C LYS A 220 -86.52 4.34 12.97
N ASN A 221 -86.68 3.79 11.78
CA ASN A 221 -85.59 3.70 10.80
C ASN A 221 -85.14 5.09 10.32
N LYS A 222 -86.07 6.03 10.09
CA LYS A 222 -85.72 7.42 9.75
C LYS A 222 -84.95 8.11 10.87
N ASP A 223 -85.34 7.89 12.13
CA ASP A 223 -84.65 8.48 13.29
C ASP A 223 -83.28 7.84 13.51
N PHE A 224 -83.15 6.52 13.31
CA PHE A 224 -81.87 5.83 13.29
C PHE A 224 -80.94 6.40 12.22
N LEU A 225 -81.45 6.60 11.00
CA LEU A 225 -80.68 7.17 9.89
C LEU A 225 -80.23 8.61 10.18
N LYS A 226 -81.08 9.43 10.81
CA LYS A 226 -80.71 10.79 11.26
C LYS A 226 -79.63 10.74 12.32
N ASN A 227 -79.78 9.90 13.35
CA ASN A 227 -78.80 9.75 14.41
C ASN A 227 -77.44 9.25 13.89
N SER A 228 -77.45 8.30 12.94
CA SER A 228 -76.24 7.84 12.27
C SER A 228 -75.54 8.97 11.53
N LYS A 229 -76.28 9.77 10.75
CA LYS A 229 -75.72 10.93 10.02
C LYS A 229 -75.12 11.98 10.97
N THR A 230 -75.76 12.23 12.12
CA THR A 230 -75.21 13.15 13.13
C THR A 230 -73.90 12.61 13.71
N LYS A 231 -73.84 11.33 14.06
CA LYS A 231 -72.59 10.68 14.55
C LYS A 231 -71.49 10.69 13.49
N ASP A 232 -71.83 10.43 12.23
CA ASP A 232 -70.87 10.49 11.12
C ASP A 232 -70.30 11.90 10.96
N LEU A 233 -71.14 12.93 11.12
CA LEU A 233 -70.68 14.32 11.10
C LEU A 233 -69.77 14.64 12.29
N GLU A 234 -70.11 14.18 13.50
CA GLU A 234 -69.27 14.31 14.69
C GLU A 234 -67.90 13.66 14.48
N TYR A 235 -67.86 12.41 14.03
CA TYR A 235 -66.61 11.71 13.70
C TYR A 235 -65.81 12.44 12.61
N GLN A 236 -66.46 12.96 11.57
CA GLN A 236 -65.78 13.76 10.55
C GLN A 236 -65.15 15.03 11.15
N THR A 237 -65.83 15.71 12.08
CA THR A 237 -65.24 16.88 12.75
C THR A 237 -64.07 16.52 13.65
N GLU A 238 -64.13 15.38 14.34
CA GLU A 238 -63.05 14.88 15.19
C GLU A 238 -61.83 14.44 14.38
N ILE A 239 -62.04 13.72 13.27
CA ILE A 239 -60.99 13.37 12.32
C ILE A 239 -60.31 14.64 11.79
N LYS A 240 -61.07 15.67 11.41
CA LYS A 240 -60.49 16.96 10.96
C LYS A 240 -59.63 17.61 12.04
N LYS A 241 -60.05 17.57 13.32
CA LYS A 241 -59.26 18.09 14.45
C LYS A 241 -57.97 17.29 14.63
N HIS A 242 -58.01 15.95 14.55
CA HIS A 242 -56.82 15.11 14.64
C HIS A 242 -55.84 15.33 13.49
N VAL A 243 -56.33 15.44 12.25
CA VAL A 243 -55.51 15.76 11.08
C VAL A 243 -54.81 17.11 11.24
N ALA A 244 -55.51 18.12 11.75
CA ALA A 244 -54.91 19.43 12.03
C ALA A 244 -53.87 19.38 13.18
N LYS A 245 -54.02 18.47 14.15
CA LYS A 245 -53.02 18.24 15.20
C LYS A 245 -51.77 17.53 14.65
N ILE A 246 -51.96 16.53 13.79
CA ILE A 246 -50.85 15.80 13.13
C ILE A 246 -50.01 16.77 12.30
N LYS A 247 -50.63 17.62 11.47
CA LYS A 247 -49.89 18.62 10.68
C LYS A 247 -49.02 19.56 11.53
N ARG A 248 -49.55 20.03 12.66
CA ARG A 248 -48.79 20.86 13.62
C ARG A 248 -47.60 20.11 14.23
N LEU A 249 -47.76 18.81 14.51
CA LEU A 249 -46.68 17.98 15.02
C LEU A 249 -45.61 17.74 13.96
N GLU A 250 -45.99 17.47 12.71
CA GLU A 250 -45.06 17.31 11.58
C GLU A 250 -44.25 18.59 11.32
N GLU A 251 -44.87 19.76 11.40
CA GLU A 251 -44.17 21.06 11.31
C GLU A 251 -43.17 21.25 12.46
N SER A 252 -43.57 20.89 13.68
CA SER A 252 -42.68 20.96 14.85
C SER A 252 -41.50 19.98 14.74
N GLU A 253 -41.73 18.78 14.21
CA GLU A 253 -40.70 17.77 13.97
C GLU A 253 -39.69 18.27 12.93
N LYS A 254 -40.16 18.86 11.82
CA LYS A 254 -39.28 19.47 10.81
C LYS A 254 -38.42 20.57 11.41
N HIS A 255 -39.00 21.44 12.22
CA HIS A 255 -38.26 22.50 12.91
C HIS A 255 -37.24 21.95 13.91
N LEU A 256 -37.56 20.89 14.65
CA LEU A 256 -36.61 20.21 15.54
C LEU A 256 -35.47 19.55 14.77
N LYS A 257 -35.75 18.89 13.64
CA LYS A 257 -34.71 18.31 12.77
C LYS A 257 -33.73 19.36 12.26
N LEU A 258 -34.23 20.52 11.82
CA LEU A 258 -33.38 21.65 11.44
C LEU A 258 -32.51 22.15 12.60
N LYS A 259 -33.07 22.22 13.81
CA LYS A 259 -32.28 22.58 15.00
C LYS A 259 -31.18 21.56 15.28
N VAL A 260 -31.46 20.27 15.19
CA VAL A 260 -30.46 19.21 15.40
C VAL A 260 -29.32 19.34 14.39
N ILE A 261 -29.63 19.52 13.10
CA ILE A 261 -28.61 19.74 12.05
C ILE A 261 -27.74 20.95 12.39
N ASN A 262 -28.35 22.09 12.75
CA ASN A 262 -27.59 23.30 13.12
C ASN A 262 -26.70 23.08 14.36
N TYR A 263 -27.15 22.28 15.34
CA TYR A 263 -26.34 21.91 16.51
C TYR A 263 -25.18 21.00 16.13
N GLU A 264 -25.39 20.02 15.26
CA GLU A 264 -24.34 19.13 14.75
C GLU A 264 -23.28 19.92 13.97
N GLU A 265 -23.69 20.84 13.08
CA GLU A 265 -22.78 21.73 12.37
C GLU A 265 -21.97 22.61 13.33
N SER A 266 -22.63 23.20 14.34
CA SER A 266 -21.96 23.99 15.37
C SER A 266 -20.96 23.16 16.18
N GLN A 267 -21.28 21.89 16.45
CA GLN A 267 -20.40 20.97 17.15
C GLN A 267 -19.19 20.61 16.30
N ILE A 268 -19.37 20.34 14.99
CA ILE A 268 -18.27 20.10 14.05
C ILE A 268 -17.30 21.28 14.04
N ILE A 269 -17.82 22.51 13.87
CA ILE A 269 -17.01 23.74 13.90
C ILE A 269 -16.24 23.87 15.24
N ALA A 270 -16.91 23.61 16.36
CA ALA A 270 -16.27 23.64 17.67
C ALA A 270 -15.15 22.59 17.78
N THR A 271 -15.38 21.36 17.31
CA THR A 271 -14.35 20.30 17.34
C THR A 271 -13.16 20.60 16.44
N GLU A 272 -13.36 21.19 15.26
CA GLU A 272 -12.27 21.63 14.38
C GLU A 272 -11.45 22.75 15.03
N LYS A 273 -12.13 23.71 15.69
CA LYS A 273 -11.45 24.76 16.44
C LYS A 273 -10.63 24.19 17.59
N THR A 274 -11.15 23.20 18.32
CA THR A 274 -10.41 22.51 19.39
C THR A 274 -9.20 21.78 18.85
N LYS A 275 -9.34 21.00 17.76
CA LYS A 275 -8.20 20.34 17.09
C LYS A 275 -7.14 21.34 16.62
N GLY A 276 -7.58 22.48 16.07
CA GLY A 276 -6.68 23.56 15.66
C GLY A 276 -5.91 24.18 16.83
N LEU A 277 -6.56 24.30 18.01
CA LEU A 277 -5.90 24.75 19.23
C LEU A 277 -4.95 23.69 19.79
N GLU A 278 -5.35 22.41 19.80
CA GLU A 278 -4.49 21.29 20.21
C GLU A 278 -3.21 21.22 19.36
N MET A 279 -3.32 21.39 18.04
CA MET A 279 -2.17 21.42 17.15
C MET A 279 -1.24 22.61 17.43
N LYS A 280 -1.81 23.80 17.75
CA LYS A 280 -1.01 24.97 18.17
C LYS A 280 -0.29 24.71 19.50
N VAL A 281 -0.96 24.10 20.47
CA VAL A 281 -0.36 23.74 21.77
C VAL A 281 0.76 22.72 21.57
N ALA A 282 0.55 21.68 20.76
CA ALA A 282 1.58 20.70 20.42
C ALA A 282 2.81 21.36 19.77
N LEU A 283 2.60 22.28 18.84
CA LEU A 283 3.68 23.05 18.21
C LEU A 283 4.45 23.91 19.23
N GLN A 284 3.73 24.55 20.15
CA GLN A 284 4.34 25.32 21.24
C GLN A 284 5.15 24.45 22.20
N ILE A 285 4.69 23.24 22.52
CA ILE A 285 5.43 22.27 23.34
C ILE A 285 6.76 21.91 22.65
N VAL A 286 6.72 21.58 21.35
CA VAL A 286 7.94 21.26 20.58
C VAL A 286 8.91 22.44 20.57
N ASN A 287 8.40 23.67 20.38
CA ASN A 287 9.23 24.88 20.44
C ASN A 287 9.85 25.09 21.82
N LEU A 288 9.09 24.90 22.90
CA LEU A 288 9.59 25.00 24.27
C LEU A 288 10.67 23.96 24.56
N ASP A 289 10.50 22.72 24.09
CA ASP A 289 11.51 21.68 24.24
C ASP A 289 12.79 21.98 23.44
N ASN A 290 12.66 22.57 22.25
CA ASN A 290 13.82 23.03 21.49
C ASN A 290 14.56 24.16 22.21
N LEU A 291 13.83 25.15 22.73
CA LEU A 291 14.40 26.22 23.55
C LEU A 291 15.06 25.67 24.82
N ARG A 292 14.46 24.69 25.50
CA ARG A 292 15.07 24.01 26.65
C ARG A 292 16.37 23.30 26.28
N LYS A 293 16.44 22.65 25.11
CA LYS A 293 17.68 22.03 24.61
C LYS A 293 18.75 23.10 24.35
N GLN A 294 18.39 24.22 23.74
CA GLN A 294 19.31 25.34 23.52
C GLN A 294 19.83 25.93 24.83
N VAL A 295 18.95 26.13 25.82
CA VAL A 295 19.35 26.60 27.16
C VAL A 295 20.32 25.61 27.80
N LYS A 296 20.04 24.30 27.78
CA LYS A 296 20.98 23.29 28.28
C LYS A 296 22.33 23.31 27.56
N GLN A 297 22.34 23.49 26.25
CA GLN A 297 23.58 23.63 25.47
C GLN A 297 24.36 24.88 25.89
N LEU A 298 23.68 26.01 26.07
CA LEU A 298 24.30 27.24 26.56
C LEU A 298 24.83 27.09 27.98
N GLU A 299 24.12 26.40 28.87
CA GLU A 299 24.59 26.08 30.23
C GLU A 299 25.85 25.21 30.20
N THR A 300 25.90 24.18 29.34
CA THR A 300 27.11 23.38 29.16
C THR A 300 28.27 24.19 28.60
N CYS A 301 28.04 25.05 27.60
CA CYS A 301 29.06 25.94 27.06
C CYS A 301 29.56 26.95 28.11
N LYS A 302 28.66 27.48 28.94
CA LYS A 302 29.00 28.37 30.05
C LYS A 302 29.89 27.66 31.07
N CYS A 303 29.55 26.43 31.45
CA CYS A 303 30.37 25.63 32.37
C CYS A 303 31.78 25.40 31.80
N ILE A 304 31.88 25.03 30.51
CA ILE A 304 33.18 24.89 29.82
C ILE A 304 33.98 26.20 29.89
N TRP A 305 33.34 27.32 29.56
CA TRP A 305 33.95 28.65 29.62
C TRP A 305 34.40 29.04 31.04
N GLU A 306 33.62 28.70 32.07
CA GLU A 306 33.97 28.95 33.46
C GLU A 306 35.18 28.11 33.89
N THR A 307 35.22 26.82 33.54
CA THR A 307 36.42 25.99 33.77
C THR A 307 37.66 26.49 33.02
N GLU A 308 37.51 26.96 31.78
CA GLU A 308 38.63 27.48 31.01
C GLU A 308 39.12 28.82 31.56
N LYS A 309 38.19 29.67 32.00
CA LYS A 309 38.51 30.89 32.74
C LYS A 309 39.28 30.58 34.02
N GLU A 310 38.83 29.61 34.83
CA GLU A 310 39.53 29.20 36.05
C GLU A 310 40.95 28.67 35.75
N LYS A 311 41.12 27.85 34.71
CA LYS A 311 42.44 27.40 34.25
C LYS A 311 43.33 28.57 33.87
N LEU A 312 42.86 29.48 33.02
CA LEU A 312 43.61 30.67 32.62
C LEU A 312 43.94 31.58 33.81
N THR A 313 43.07 31.67 34.80
CA THR A 313 43.32 32.43 36.04
C THR A 313 44.43 31.78 36.86
N THR A 314 44.42 30.45 36.93
CA THR A 314 45.46 29.65 37.59
C THR A 314 46.81 29.79 36.87
N ASP A 315 46.81 29.71 35.53
CA ASP A 315 47.99 29.88 34.69
C ASP A 315 48.57 31.29 34.80
N LEU A 316 47.72 32.33 34.83
CA LEU A 316 48.16 33.71 35.08
C LEU A 316 48.75 33.88 36.48
N SER A 317 48.19 33.24 37.50
CA SER A 317 48.76 33.24 38.86
C SER A 317 50.13 32.55 38.89
N ASN A 318 50.28 31.42 38.20
CA ASN A 318 51.53 30.68 38.09
C ASN A 318 52.59 31.48 37.31
N MET A 319 52.22 32.11 36.19
CA MET A 319 53.11 32.99 35.43
C MET A 319 53.52 34.21 36.25
N LYS A 320 52.59 34.81 37.01
CA LYS A 320 52.90 35.93 37.90
C LYS A 320 53.91 35.53 38.97
N HIS A 321 53.74 34.36 39.58
CA HIS A 321 54.70 33.82 40.54
C HIS A 321 56.06 33.51 39.89
N GLY A 322 56.07 32.99 38.65
CA GLY A 322 57.28 32.80 37.86
C GLY A 322 58.00 34.12 37.55
N MET A 323 57.26 35.19 37.23
CA MET A 323 57.84 36.53 37.03
C MET A 323 58.37 37.13 38.34
N GLU A 324 57.70 36.91 39.48
CA GLU A 324 58.20 37.35 40.79
C GLU A 324 59.51 36.64 41.17
N ASN A 325 59.65 35.35 40.83
CA ASN A 325 60.89 34.60 41.01
C ASN A 325 62.03 35.12 40.11
N LEU A 326 61.76 35.36 38.83
CA LEU A 326 62.72 35.97 37.90
C LEU A 326 63.10 37.40 38.31
N GLN A 327 62.16 38.16 38.88
CA GLN A 327 62.43 39.49 39.42
C GLN A 327 63.36 39.44 40.64
N CYS A 328 63.27 38.39 41.47
CA CYS A 328 64.22 38.14 42.55
C CYS A 328 65.62 37.80 42.03
N GLU A 329 65.73 36.98 40.99
CA GLU A 329 67.02 36.67 40.33
C GLU A 329 67.67 37.92 39.72
N ILE A 330 66.89 38.77 39.04
CA ILE A 330 67.37 40.05 38.50
C ILE A 330 67.86 40.99 39.60
N ASN A 331 67.24 40.99 40.78
CA ASN A 331 67.66 41.81 41.91
C ASN A 331 68.96 41.29 42.54
N VAL A 332 69.21 39.98 42.54
CA VAL A 332 70.48 39.37 42.96
C VAL A 332 71.60 39.77 41.99
N GLU A 333 71.38 39.69 40.68
CA GLU A 333 72.38 40.11 39.69
C GLU A 333 72.68 41.62 39.71
N LYS A 334 71.69 42.46 40.04
CA LYS A 334 71.90 43.91 40.22
C LYS A 334 72.78 44.21 41.44
N LEU A 335 72.70 43.40 42.49
CA LEU A 335 73.56 43.52 43.67
C LEU A 335 75.02 43.16 43.34
N GLU A 336 75.24 42.14 42.51
CA GLU A 336 76.57 41.72 42.05
C GLU A 336 77.21 42.73 41.08
N ARG A 337 76.43 43.34 40.18
CA ARG A 337 76.90 44.45 39.33
C ARG A 337 77.38 45.65 40.14
N ASN A 338 76.64 46.03 41.19
CA ASN A 338 76.99 47.18 42.04
C ASN A 338 78.29 46.97 42.84
N ASN A 339 78.63 45.72 43.15
CA ASN A 339 79.88 45.35 43.84
C ASN A 339 81.12 45.39 42.90
N LEU A 340 80.91 45.25 41.59
CA LEU A 340 81.96 45.34 40.56
C LEU A 340 82.23 46.79 40.13
N THR A 341 81.24 47.68 40.19
CA THR A 341 81.40 49.13 39.90
C THR A 341 82.17 49.89 40.98
N GLU A 342 82.25 49.39 42.22
CA GLU A 342 83.08 49.96 43.30
C GLU A 342 84.57 49.61 43.16
N LYS A 343 84.91 48.43 42.61
CA LYS A 343 86.30 48.01 42.36
C LYS A 343 86.96 48.81 41.22
N LEU A 344 86.19 49.24 40.21
CA LEU A 344 86.65 50.02 39.05
C LEU A 344 87.08 51.46 39.37
N LYS A 345 86.61 52.05 40.48
CA LYS A 345 87.04 53.39 40.93
C LYS A 345 88.37 53.42 41.69
N SER A 346 88.92 52.28 42.08
CA SER A 346 90.21 52.17 42.78
C SER A 346 91.41 51.97 41.84
N THR A 347 91.17 51.57 40.59
CA THR A 347 92.20 51.25 39.57
C THR A 347 92.54 52.40 38.61
N GLU A 348 91.79 53.51 38.65
CA GLU A 348 92.04 54.72 37.83
C GLU A 348 93.26 55.55 38.32
N ASN A 349 93.68 55.39 39.58
CA ASN A 349 94.82 56.13 40.17
C ASN A 349 96.21 55.49 39.91
N CYS A 350 96.30 54.35 39.20
CA CYS A 350 97.56 53.66 38.91
C CYS A 350 98.04 53.83 37.45
N LYS A 351 97.30 54.60 36.63
CA LYS A 351 97.51 54.75 35.17
C LYS A 351 98.54 55.84 34.79
N ASN A 352 98.87 56.77 35.70
CA ASN A 352 99.80 57.88 35.43
C ASN A 352 101.30 57.51 35.51
N VAL A 353 101.64 56.24 35.78
CA VAL A 353 103.02 55.74 35.82
C VAL A 353 103.43 55.02 34.53
N TYR A 354 102.47 54.60 33.69
CA TYR A 354 102.74 53.84 32.45
C TYR A 354 102.96 54.69 31.19
N GLU A 355 102.78 56.02 31.26
CA GLU A 355 103.00 56.93 30.12
C GLU A 355 104.49 57.20 29.82
N THR A 356 105.41 56.86 30.72
CA THR A 356 106.87 56.99 30.52
C THR A 356 107.51 55.76 29.85
N GLU A 357 106.88 54.58 29.91
CA GLU A 357 107.36 53.35 29.22
C GLU A 357 106.95 53.30 27.73
N LEU A 358 105.94 54.08 27.32
CA LEU A 358 105.46 54.19 25.94
C LEU A 358 106.47 54.89 24.98
N MET A 359 107.44 55.64 25.52
CA MET A 359 108.48 56.31 24.74
C MET A 359 109.62 55.36 24.31
N GLN A 360 109.84 54.25 25.04
CA GLN A 360 110.83 53.23 24.69
C GLN A 360 110.31 52.22 23.64
N VAL A 361 108.98 52.07 23.52
CA VAL A 361 108.33 51.25 22.48
C VAL A 361 108.35 51.94 21.10
N LYS A 362 108.32 53.28 21.05
CA LYS A 362 108.41 54.07 19.81
C LYS A 362 109.73 53.89 19.04
N ASN A 363 110.83 53.55 19.70
CA ASN A 363 112.11 53.28 19.03
C ASN A 363 112.24 51.84 18.48
N LYS A 364 111.46 50.88 19.00
CA LYS A 364 111.33 49.53 18.41
C LYS A 364 110.36 49.50 17.22
N LEU A 365 109.44 50.46 17.12
CA LEU A 365 108.49 50.59 16.00
C LEU A 365 109.16 51.01 14.67
N LYS A 366 110.18 51.88 14.72
CA LYS A 366 110.98 52.30 13.54
C LYS A 366 111.80 51.17 12.89
N GLN A 367 112.07 50.09 13.63
CA GLN A 367 112.81 48.92 13.14
C GLN A 367 111.88 47.90 12.45
N ASN A 368 110.59 47.86 12.83
CA ASN A 368 109.57 47.04 12.17
C ASN A 368 108.97 47.72 10.92
N GLU A 369 109.00 49.05 10.81
CA GLU A 369 108.56 49.79 9.61
C GLU A 369 109.42 49.53 8.36
N LYS A 370 110.70 49.12 8.51
CA LYS A 370 111.55 48.69 7.38
C LYS A 370 111.28 47.25 6.92
N LEU A 371 110.75 46.40 7.80
CA LEU A 371 110.42 45.00 7.50
C LEU A 371 109.01 44.85 6.89
N LEU A 372 108.10 45.78 7.21
CA LEU A 372 106.73 45.81 6.70
C LEU A 372 106.64 46.40 5.27
N LYS A 373 107.55 47.31 4.90
CA LYS A 373 107.57 47.94 3.56
C LYS A 373 108.01 46.98 2.45
N SER A 374 108.87 46.00 2.74
CA SER A 374 109.25 44.91 1.83
C SER A 374 108.20 43.80 1.70
N GLN A 375 107.27 43.70 2.65
CA GLN A 375 106.22 42.67 2.65
C GLN A 375 104.93 43.19 1.97
N GLN A 376 104.71 44.50 1.97
CA GLN A 376 103.52 45.14 1.38
C GLN A 376 103.58 45.28 -0.15
N GLU A 377 104.77 45.41 -0.75
CA GLU A 377 104.97 45.37 -2.22
C GLU A 377 104.80 43.95 -2.81
N SER A 378 105.00 42.89 -2.00
CA SER A 378 104.80 41.48 -2.41
C SER A 378 103.32 41.04 -2.36
N TYR A 379 102.48 41.69 -1.56
CA TYR A 379 101.05 41.36 -1.42
C TYR A 379 100.16 42.10 -2.43
N GLN A 380 100.65 43.17 -3.06
CA GLN A 380 99.88 43.98 -4.01
C GLN A 380 99.90 43.40 -5.44
N ILE A 381 100.95 42.63 -5.80
CA ILE A 381 101.03 41.87 -7.07
C ILE A 381 100.20 40.57 -7.02
N GLN A 382 100.02 39.95 -5.85
CA GLN A 382 99.24 38.71 -5.71
C GLN A 382 97.71 38.89 -5.66
N ASN A 383 97.21 40.11 -5.40
CA ASN A 383 95.77 40.37 -5.24
C ASN A 383 95.07 40.82 -6.54
N GLU A 384 95.80 41.27 -7.56
CA GLU A 384 95.24 41.54 -8.90
C GLU A 384 95.08 40.26 -9.75
N GLU A 385 95.88 39.21 -9.53
CA GLU A 385 95.74 37.89 -10.19
C GLU A 385 94.59 37.03 -9.62
N LEU A 386 94.21 37.24 -8.35
CA LEU A 386 93.18 36.44 -7.67
C LEU A 386 91.74 36.76 -8.16
N ILE A 387 91.54 37.93 -8.78
CA ILE A 387 90.23 38.35 -9.33
C ILE A 387 90.02 37.81 -10.77
N GLN A 388 91.09 37.45 -11.50
CA GLN A 388 91.00 36.74 -12.80
C GLN A 388 90.90 35.20 -12.66
N LEU A 389 91.27 34.61 -11.50
CA LEU A 389 91.18 33.15 -11.29
C LEU A 389 89.81 32.65 -10.78
N LYS A 390 88.98 33.52 -10.21
CA LYS A 390 87.63 33.16 -9.73
C LYS A 390 86.59 33.01 -10.83
N THR A 391 86.83 33.57 -12.01
CA THR A 391 86.01 33.36 -13.22
C THR A 391 86.36 32.07 -13.96
N SER A 392 87.60 31.57 -13.86
CA SER A 392 88.05 30.27 -14.39
C SER A 392 87.82 29.09 -13.44
N GLN A 393 87.49 29.34 -12.17
CA GLN A 393 87.13 28.31 -11.20
C GLN A 393 85.71 27.72 -11.41
N LYS A 394 84.83 28.41 -12.15
CA LYS A 394 83.49 27.88 -12.51
C LYS A 394 83.59 26.81 -13.61
N ASP A 395 84.50 27.00 -14.56
CA ASP A 395 84.78 26.03 -15.65
C ASP A 395 85.55 24.79 -15.17
N THR A 396 86.25 24.87 -14.03
CA THR A 396 86.94 23.71 -13.44
C THR A 396 86.00 22.80 -12.65
N THR A 397 84.92 23.31 -12.06
CA THR A 397 83.88 22.48 -11.43
C THR A 397 83.10 21.62 -12.43
N GLU A 398 82.85 22.10 -13.65
CA GLU A 398 82.25 21.30 -14.72
C GLU A 398 83.24 20.27 -15.31
N ASN A 399 84.53 20.63 -15.40
CA ASN A 399 85.57 19.70 -15.80
C ASN A 399 85.83 18.58 -14.76
N LEU A 400 85.74 18.88 -13.46
CA LEU A 400 85.86 17.88 -12.37
C LEU A 400 84.69 16.89 -12.37
N GLN A 401 83.47 17.31 -12.72
CA GLN A 401 82.34 16.40 -12.93
C GLN A 401 82.52 15.50 -14.18
N SER A 402 83.18 15.99 -15.23
CA SER A 402 83.57 15.17 -16.38
C SER A 402 84.69 14.18 -16.05
N LEU A 403 85.62 14.58 -15.17
CA LEU A 403 86.74 13.78 -14.70
C LEU A 403 86.26 12.65 -13.77
N ILE A 404 85.28 12.93 -12.90
CA ILE A 404 84.62 11.91 -12.06
C ILE A 404 83.93 10.85 -12.94
N LYS A 405 83.24 11.24 -14.02
CA LYS A 405 82.67 10.29 -15.00
C LYS A 405 83.74 9.50 -15.77
N LYS A 406 84.94 10.06 -15.98
CA LYS A 406 86.10 9.36 -16.56
C LYS A 406 86.70 8.36 -15.57
N ILE A 407 86.84 8.75 -14.30
CA ILE A 407 87.34 7.92 -13.21
C ILE A 407 86.36 6.78 -12.89
N GLU A 408 85.04 6.98 -13.01
CA GLU A 408 84.05 5.90 -12.90
C GLU A 408 84.14 4.89 -14.07
N ARG A 409 84.39 5.37 -15.30
CA ARG A 409 84.68 4.48 -16.44
C ARG A 409 85.99 3.72 -16.26
N GLU A 410 87.04 4.38 -15.77
CA GLU A 410 88.33 3.76 -15.44
C GLU A 410 88.21 2.76 -14.29
N LYS A 411 87.37 3.03 -13.30
CA LYS A 411 87.02 2.08 -12.23
C LYS A 411 86.29 0.85 -12.79
N LEU A 412 85.37 1.03 -13.75
CA LEU A 412 84.68 -0.06 -14.41
C LEU A 412 85.63 -0.92 -15.25
N THR A 413 86.52 -0.30 -16.04
CA THR A 413 87.56 -1.02 -16.80
C THR A 413 88.60 -1.67 -15.89
N LEU A 414 88.95 -1.06 -14.75
CA LEU A 414 89.81 -1.68 -13.74
C LEU A 414 89.10 -2.84 -13.04
N GLN A 415 87.80 -2.77 -12.79
CA GLN A 415 87.02 -3.91 -12.30
C GLN A 415 86.95 -5.04 -13.35
N GLU A 416 86.80 -4.73 -14.64
CA GLU A 416 86.88 -5.71 -15.73
C GLU A 416 88.29 -6.30 -15.89
N MET A 417 89.35 -5.49 -15.72
CA MET A 417 90.73 -5.99 -15.69
C MET A 417 90.98 -6.84 -14.45
N THR A 418 90.39 -6.49 -13.31
CA THR A 418 90.51 -7.26 -12.07
C THR A 418 89.76 -8.60 -12.18
N THR A 419 88.57 -8.64 -12.79
CA THR A 419 87.86 -9.92 -13.07
C THR A 419 88.58 -10.75 -14.14
N LYS A 420 89.20 -10.12 -15.15
CA LYS A 420 90.10 -10.78 -16.10
C LYS A 420 91.37 -11.32 -15.43
N GLN A 421 91.96 -10.57 -14.49
CA GLN A 421 93.11 -11.03 -13.73
C GLN A 421 92.72 -12.13 -12.74
N GLN A 422 91.56 -12.05 -12.11
CA GLN A 422 91.04 -13.11 -11.22
C GLN A 422 90.75 -14.40 -11.99
N THR A 423 90.20 -14.31 -13.21
CA THR A 423 90.04 -15.47 -14.10
C THR A 423 91.38 -15.99 -14.62
N SER A 424 92.35 -15.11 -14.91
CA SER A 424 93.71 -15.50 -15.29
C SER A 424 94.47 -16.16 -14.12
N ILE A 425 94.28 -15.68 -12.89
CA ILE A 425 94.79 -16.30 -11.66
C ILE A 425 94.13 -17.66 -11.45
N SER A 426 92.82 -17.77 -11.62
CA SER A 426 92.11 -19.06 -11.51
C SER A 426 92.52 -20.06 -12.62
N GLN A 427 92.88 -19.56 -13.81
CA GLN A 427 93.50 -20.37 -14.87
C GLN A 427 94.96 -20.75 -14.55
N LEU A 428 95.72 -19.85 -13.91
CA LEU A 428 97.08 -20.11 -13.46
C LEU A 428 97.12 -21.08 -12.27
N GLU A 429 96.16 -21.04 -11.36
CA GLU A 429 95.97 -22.03 -10.29
C GLU A 429 95.64 -23.41 -10.86
N LYS A 430 94.81 -23.48 -11.91
CA LYS A 430 94.60 -24.73 -12.67
C LYS A 430 95.87 -25.21 -13.36
N ARG A 431 96.69 -24.30 -13.90
CA ARG A 431 98.00 -24.64 -14.47
C ARG A 431 99.02 -25.04 -13.42
N ILE A 432 98.98 -24.47 -12.22
CA ILE A 432 99.82 -24.88 -11.09
C ILE A 432 99.40 -26.27 -10.62
N GLN A 433 98.10 -26.58 -10.50
CA GLN A 433 97.64 -27.95 -10.27
C GLN A 433 98.04 -28.92 -11.39
N ALA A 434 98.11 -28.46 -12.65
CA ALA A 434 98.64 -29.25 -13.76
C ALA A 434 100.17 -29.45 -13.65
N HIS A 435 100.93 -28.42 -13.26
CA HIS A 435 102.37 -28.50 -13.01
C HIS A 435 102.71 -29.28 -11.74
N GLU A 436 101.85 -29.34 -10.73
CA GLU A 436 101.98 -30.21 -9.57
C GLU A 436 101.81 -31.68 -9.99
N LYS A 437 100.86 -31.96 -10.90
CA LYS A 437 100.71 -33.27 -11.56
C LYS A 437 101.90 -33.59 -12.47
N GLU A 438 102.47 -32.59 -13.16
CA GLU A 438 103.70 -32.72 -13.97
C GLU A 438 104.95 -32.92 -13.10
N LYS A 439 105.02 -32.33 -11.91
CA LYS A 439 106.07 -32.55 -10.91
C LYS A 439 105.98 -33.94 -10.30
N ILE A 440 104.78 -34.46 -10.07
CA ILE A 440 104.54 -35.88 -9.75
C ILE A 440 105.03 -36.78 -10.90
N LEU A 441 104.87 -36.35 -12.16
CA LEU A 441 105.38 -37.04 -13.35
C LEU A 441 106.92 -36.95 -13.49
N LEU A 442 107.53 -35.82 -13.13
CA LEU A 442 108.98 -35.55 -13.18
C LEU A 442 109.76 -36.19 -12.01
N LEU A 443 109.09 -36.57 -10.92
CA LEU A 443 109.69 -37.41 -9.86
C LEU A 443 109.69 -38.91 -10.21
N ALA A 444 108.89 -39.33 -11.19
CA ALA A 444 108.88 -40.70 -11.73
C ALA A 444 109.93 -40.92 -12.86
N TYR A 445 110.52 -39.85 -13.42
CA TYR A 445 111.47 -39.90 -14.54
C TYR A 445 112.59 -38.85 -14.37
N PRO A 446 113.78 -39.20 -13.82
CA PRO A 446 114.75 -38.22 -13.31
C PRO A 446 115.80 -37.69 -14.31
N ASP A 447 115.74 -38.00 -15.60
CA ASP A 447 116.83 -37.70 -16.55
C ASP A 447 116.73 -36.33 -17.25
N ILE A 448 115.97 -35.37 -16.71
CA ILE A 448 115.73 -34.07 -17.35
C ILE A 448 116.10 -32.93 -16.40
N ASN A 449 117.40 -32.78 -16.09
CA ASN A 449 118.08 -31.48 -15.87
C ASN A 449 119.61 -31.60 -15.61
N GLY A 450 120.38 -31.90 -16.66
CA GLY A 450 121.79 -31.45 -16.84
C GLY A 450 122.91 -32.24 -16.14
N PRO A 451 124.17 -31.92 -16.50
CA PRO A 451 124.93 -32.48 -17.62
C PRO A 451 125.81 -33.67 -17.19
N VAL A 452 126.18 -34.55 -18.13
CA VAL A 452 127.55 -35.05 -18.41
C VAL A 452 127.50 -36.24 -19.38
N TYR A 453 128.10 -35.99 -20.55
CA TYR A 453 128.89 -36.85 -21.44
C TYR A 453 128.78 -38.39 -21.43
N GLN A 454 128.69 -38.86 -22.68
CA GLN A 454 129.35 -40.02 -23.30
C GLN A 454 128.70 -41.41 -23.22
N ASN A 455 128.13 -41.76 -24.38
CA ASN A 455 128.32 -43.02 -25.12
C ASN A 455 128.04 -44.32 -24.39
N VAL A 456 126.87 -44.92 -24.64
CA VAL A 456 126.81 -46.30 -25.13
C VAL A 456 125.73 -46.42 -26.20
N VAL A 457 126.16 -46.96 -27.33
CA VAL A 457 125.40 -47.32 -28.52
C VAL A 457 124.52 -48.53 -28.22
N GLN A 458 123.22 -48.46 -28.55
CA GLN A 458 122.39 -49.49 -29.21
C GLN A 458 120.91 -49.33 -28.82
N GLY A 459 120.11 -48.70 -29.69
CA GLY A 459 118.65 -48.74 -29.53
C GLY A 459 117.90 -47.82 -30.49
N ASN A 460 117.33 -48.41 -31.55
CA ASN A 460 116.37 -47.83 -32.50
C ASN A 460 116.65 -46.39 -33.02
N PRO A 461 117.35 -46.27 -34.17
CA PRO A 461 117.65 -44.99 -34.82
C PRO A 461 116.44 -44.09 -35.06
N PHE A 462 115.23 -44.66 -35.21
CA PHE A 462 114.02 -43.87 -35.41
C PHE A 462 113.64 -43.09 -34.14
N GLN A 463 113.76 -43.71 -32.97
CA GLN A 463 113.46 -43.06 -31.69
C GLN A 463 114.53 -42.03 -31.33
N ASP A 464 115.81 -42.32 -31.56
CA ASP A 464 116.87 -41.32 -31.34
C ASP A 464 116.74 -40.12 -32.28
N MET A 465 116.38 -40.35 -33.55
CA MET A 465 116.17 -39.26 -34.48
C MET A 465 114.90 -38.47 -34.16
N GLN A 466 113.85 -39.10 -33.62
CA GLN A 466 112.64 -38.42 -33.15
C GLN A 466 112.92 -37.59 -31.88
N HIS A 467 113.74 -38.08 -30.97
CA HIS A 467 114.21 -37.34 -29.80
C HIS A 467 115.15 -36.18 -30.18
N HIS A 468 116.05 -36.38 -31.14
CA HIS A 468 116.87 -35.30 -31.69
C HIS A 468 116.02 -34.25 -32.41
N LEU A 469 114.96 -34.65 -33.10
CA LEU A 469 114.04 -33.73 -33.77
C LEU A 469 113.23 -32.92 -32.76
N LEU A 470 112.77 -33.55 -31.67
CA LEU A 470 112.10 -32.86 -30.55
C LEU A 470 113.06 -31.93 -29.80
N ALA A 471 114.29 -32.36 -29.52
CA ALA A 471 115.30 -31.54 -28.87
C ALA A 471 115.71 -30.33 -29.73
N ASN A 472 115.87 -30.53 -31.05
CA ASN A 472 116.14 -29.45 -31.99
C ASN A 472 114.92 -28.51 -32.13
N LYS A 473 113.70 -29.04 -32.11
CA LYS A 473 112.47 -28.21 -32.13
C LYS A 473 112.36 -27.34 -30.88
N LEU A 474 112.68 -27.89 -29.71
CA LEU A 474 112.71 -27.15 -28.45
C LEU A 474 113.86 -26.12 -28.43
N ARG A 475 115.03 -26.48 -28.96
CA ARG A 475 116.18 -25.57 -29.08
C ARG A 475 115.91 -24.42 -30.04
N ILE A 476 115.21 -24.68 -31.15
CA ILE A 476 114.73 -23.63 -32.07
C ILE A 476 113.72 -22.72 -31.36
N GLN A 477 112.79 -23.26 -30.56
CA GLN A 477 111.87 -22.42 -29.79
C GLN A 477 112.57 -21.53 -28.77
N ILE A 478 113.58 -22.04 -28.05
CA ILE A 478 114.36 -21.24 -27.10
C ILE A 478 115.20 -20.19 -27.83
N LEU A 479 115.81 -20.55 -28.97
CA LEU A 479 116.54 -19.58 -29.80
C LEU A 479 115.60 -18.54 -30.43
N GLN A 480 114.36 -18.89 -30.76
CA GLN A 480 113.33 -17.95 -31.21
C GLN A 480 112.88 -17.03 -30.08
N GLU A 481 112.73 -17.51 -28.86
CA GLU A 481 112.45 -16.66 -27.70
C GLU A 481 113.62 -15.73 -27.38
N GLN A 482 114.86 -16.21 -27.44
CA GLN A 482 116.05 -15.41 -27.25
C GLN A 482 116.22 -14.37 -28.37
N ASN A 483 115.96 -14.73 -29.63
CA ASN A 483 115.94 -13.79 -30.75
C ASN A 483 114.82 -12.76 -30.60
N ASN A 484 113.62 -13.14 -30.17
CA ASN A 484 112.55 -12.18 -29.89
C ASN A 484 112.90 -11.24 -28.72
N LYS A 485 113.63 -11.74 -27.72
CA LYS A 485 114.11 -10.93 -26.59
C LYS A 485 115.23 -9.98 -27.01
N LEU A 486 116.15 -10.43 -27.86
CA LEU A 486 117.17 -9.61 -28.51
C LEU A 486 116.54 -8.57 -29.45
N GLN A 487 115.54 -8.94 -30.25
CA GLN A 487 114.81 -8.05 -31.15
C GLN A 487 114.11 -6.94 -30.36
N ARG A 488 113.43 -7.27 -29.25
CA ARG A 488 112.80 -6.28 -28.36
C ARG A 488 113.83 -5.39 -27.66
N THR A 489 115.03 -5.91 -27.40
CA THR A 489 116.13 -5.13 -26.81
C THR A 489 116.80 -4.24 -27.87
N LEU A 490 116.94 -4.72 -29.11
CA LEU A 490 117.40 -3.96 -30.28
C LEU A 490 116.39 -2.89 -30.68
N ASP A 491 115.08 -3.13 -30.63
CA ASP A 491 114.06 -2.11 -30.87
C ASP A 491 114.06 -1.04 -29.76
N ARG A 492 114.38 -1.42 -28.52
CA ARG A 492 114.65 -0.45 -27.44
C ARG A 492 115.94 0.31 -27.67
N MET A 493 117.01 -0.34 -28.13
CA MET A 493 118.29 0.31 -28.38
C MET A 493 118.27 1.21 -29.63
N ASN A 494 117.55 0.85 -30.71
CA ASN A 494 117.32 1.71 -31.88
C ASN A 494 116.45 2.92 -31.55
N LYS A 495 115.51 2.79 -30.61
CA LYS A 495 114.75 3.94 -30.08
C LYS A 495 115.61 4.80 -29.15
N LEU A 496 116.54 4.20 -28.40
CA LEU A 496 117.49 4.90 -27.53
C LEU A 496 118.70 5.50 -28.29
N SER A 497 119.01 5.06 -29.51
CA SER A 497 120.07 5.61 -30.36
C SER A 497 119.60 6.73 -31.31
N LYS A 498 118.29 6.91 -31.51
CA LYS A 498 117.74 8.11 -32.20
C LYS A 498 117.40 9.27 -31.27
N ALA A 499 117.40 9.05 -29.96
CA ALA A 499 117.09 10.07 -28.95
C ALA A 499 118.34 10.74 -28.33
N LYS A 500 119.55 10.40 -28.78
CA LYS A 500 120.82 11.02 -28.36
C LYS A 500 121.74 11.16 -29.58
N GLY A 501 121.61 12.27 -30.29
CA GLY A 501 122.43 12.57 -31.46
C GLY A 501 122.04 13.81 -32.27
N ASP A 502 121.46 14.83 -31.64
CA ASP A 502 122.12 16.14 -31.45
C ASP A 502 121.98 16.35 -29.93
N SER A 503 122.94 16.68 -29.08
CA SER A 503 124.20 17.41 -29.11
C SER A 503 124.88 16.94 -27.80
N ASN A 504 126.19 16.81 -27.60
CA ASN A 504 127.37 17.47 -28.12
C ASN A 504 128.52 16.78 -27.32
N LEU A 505 129.74 16.55 -27.77
CA LEU A 505 130.63 17.43 -28.52
C LEU A 505 131.78 16.56 -29.04
N LEU A 506 132.08 16.65 -30.32
CA LEU A 506 133.30 17.26 -30.87
C LEU A 506 133.29 17.17 -32.39
#